data_AF-A0A6J4L6S7-F1
#
_entry.id   AF-A0A6J4L6S7-F1
#
_cell.length_a   1.000
_cell.length_b   1.000
_cell.length_c   1.000
_cell.angle_alpha   90.00
_cell.angle_beta   90.00
_cell.angle_gamma   90.00
#
_symmetry.space_group_name_H-M   'P 1'
#
loop_
_entity.id
_entity.type
_entity.pdbx_description
1 polymer ?
#
loop_
_entity_poly.entity_id
_entity_poly.type
_entity_poly.pdbx_seq_one_letter_code
_entity_poly.pdbx_strand_id
1 'polypeptide(L)'
;MGRTDFDWRWIVVIVIALMFFGQLRLSPSPILGIVLLGLGGYWAVQAGLAPWRSRGSLLGNTKVTYWRGQRIEMQQPRRSRWTAPATTPLLVSIVYLVLGVGFWLGAIMLLYRIATS
;
A
#
# COMPACT_ATOMS: atom_id res chain seq x y z
N MET A 1 -31.13 -2.47 -6.04
CA MET A 1 -30.54 -2.45 -4.68
C MET A 1 -29.04 -2.55 -4.84
N GLY A 2 -28.30 -1.46 -4.61
CA GLY A 2 -26.84 -1.46 -4.75
C GLY A 2 -26.20 -2.28 -3.63
N ARG A 3 -25.26 -3.17 -3.98
CA ARG A 3 -24.41 -3.82 -2.97
C ARG A 3 -23.56 -2.75 -2.30
N THR A 4 -23.81 -2.51 -1.03
CA THR A 4 -22.85 -1.80 -0.18
C THR A 4 -21.70 -2.77 0.08
N ASP A 5 -20.69 -2.73 -0.78
CA ASP A 5 -19.45 -3.45 -0.54
C ASP A 5 -18.73 -2.73 0.60
N PHE A 6 -18.92 -3.22 1.82
CA PHE A 6 -18.22 -2.71 2.99
C PHE A 6 -16.72 -2.98 2.83
N ASP A 7 -15.94 -1.92 2.64
CA ASP A 7 -14.49 -2.04 2.50
C ASP A 7 -13.87 -2.38 3.87
N TRP A 8 -13.55 -3.65 4.05
CA TRP A 8 -12.95 -4.22 5.27
C TRP A 8 -11.66 -3.50 5.70
N ARG A 9 -11.01 -2.75 4.81
CA ARG A 9 -9.83 -1.92 5.12
C ARG A 9 -10.14 -0.86 6.18
N TRP A 10 -11.38 -0.41 6.28
CA TRP A 10 -11.81 0.49 7.36
C TRP A 10 -11.77 -0.16 8.74
N ILE A 11 -12.01 -1.48 8.84
CA ILE A 11 -11.81 -2.21 10.11
C ILE A 11 -10.34 -2.13 10.52
N VAL A 12 -9.42 -2.32 9.58
CA VAL A 12 -7.97 -2.24 9.85
C VAL A 12 -7.59 -0.84 10.34
N VAL A 13 -8.09 0.21 9.67
CA VAL A 13 -7.84 1.60 10.09
C VAL A 13 -8.39 1.87 11.49
N ILE A 14 -9.62 1.42 11.79
CA ILE A 14 -10.26 1.61 13.10
C ILE A 14 -9.51 0.86 14.20
N VAL A 15 -9.15 -0.41 13.98
CA VAL A 15 -8.42 -1.22 14.95
C VAL A 15 -7.08 -0.56 15.27
N ILE A 16 -6.34 -0.10 14.25
CA ILE A 16 -5.05 0.53 14.51
C ILE A 16 -5.21 1.92 15.16
N ALA A 17 -6.23 2.71 14.79
CA ALA A 17 -6.53 3.96 15.47
C ALA A 17 -6.84 3.73 16.96
N LEU A 18 -7.64 2.72 17.29
CA LEU A 18 -7.97 2.35 18.68
C LEU A 18 -6.74 1.87 19.46
N MET A 19 -5.78 1.20 18.81
CA MET A 19 -4.49 0.86 19.41
C MET A 19 -3.63 2.11 19.64
N PHE A 20 -3.59 3.04 18.69
CA PHE A 20 -2.79 4.26 18.77
C PHE A 20 -3.31 5.25 19.83
N PHE A 21 -4.63 5.39 19.95
CA PHE A 21 -5.28 6.21 20.98
C PHE A 21 -5.33 5.53 22.37
N GLY A 22 -4.67 4.38 22.55
CA GLY A 22 -4.57 3.69 23.83
C GLY A 22 -5.89 3.14 24.38
N GLN A 23 -6.94 3.09 23.55
CA GLN A 23 -8.26 2.57 23.92
C GLN A 23 -8.22 1.04 24.01
N LEU A 24 -7.41 0.39 23.18
CA LEU A 24 -7.11 -1.04 23.29
C LEU A 24 -5.92 -1.23 24.23
N ARG A 25 -6.19 -1.57 25.50
CA ARG A 25 -5.17 -2.02 26.47
C ARG A 25 -4.64 -3.43 26.15
N LEU A 26 -4.35 -3.70 24.89
CA LEU A 26 -3.69 -4.90 24.39
C LEU A 26 -2.17 -4.64 24.34
N SER A 27 -1.52 -4.59 25.50
CA SER A 27 -0.05 -4.51 25.53
C SER A 27 0.54 -5.53 26.51
N PRO A 28 0.78 -6.80 26.08
CA PRO A 28 1.57 -7.73 26.88
C PRO A 28 3.08 -7.47 26.72
N SER A 29 3.54 -6.85 25.62
CA SER A 29 4.95 -6.48 25.47
C SER A 29 5.17 -5.27 24.56
N PRO A 30 6.15 -4.40 24.88
CA PRO A 30 6.58 -3.31 23.99
C PRO A 30 7.04 -3.81 22.61
N ILE A 31 7.64 -4.99 22.57
CA ILE A 31 8.13 -5.64 21.35
C ILE A 31 6.98 -5.93 20.37
N LEU A 32 5.85 -6.45 20.87
CA LEU A 32 4.66 -6.69 20.03
C LEU A 32 4.13 -5.38 19.43
N GLY A 33 4.16 -4.28 20.19
CA GLY A 33 3.77 -2.96 19.70
C GLY A 33 4.61 -2.49 18.52
N ILE A 34 5.93 -2.68 18.60
CA ILE A 34 6.87 -2.33 17.51
C ILE A 34 6.57 -3.17 16.26
N VAL A 35 6.37 -4.48 16.43
CA VAL A 35 6.08 -5.38 15.30
C VAL A 35 4.77 -5.01 14.63
N LEU A 36 3.72 -4.74 15.40
CA LEU A 36 2.41 -4.34 14.88
C LEU A 36 2.47 -3.01 14.13
N LEU A 37 3.16 -2.02 14.70
CA LEU A 37 3.35 -0.71 14.05
C LEU A 37 4.22 -0.84 12.79
N GLY A 38 5.27 -1.66 12.81
CA GLY A 38 6.10 -1.93 11.64
C GLY A 38 5.34 -2.60 10.50
N LEU A 39 4.59 -3.68 10.80
CA LEU A 39 3.77 -4.39 9.82
C LEU A 39 2.62 -3.53 9.29
N GLY A 40 1.93 -2.80 10.18
CA GLY A 40 0.87 -1.87 9.81
C GLY A 40 1.39 -0.71 8.96
N GLY A 41 2.56 -0.17 9.31
CA GLY A 41 3.24 0.88 8.56
C GLY A 41 3.64 0.42 7.17
N TYR A 42 4.26 -0.76 7.07
CA TYR A 42 4.58 -1.38 5.79
C TYR A 42 3.32 -1.59 4.93
N TRP A 43 2.26 -2.16 5.50
CA TRP A 43 1.01 -2.39 4.76
C TRP A 43 0.39 -1.07 4.27
N ALA A 44 0.35 -0.03 5.11
CA ALA A 44 -0.20 1.26 4.75
C ALA A 44 0.60 1.92 3.62
N VAL A 45 1.93 1.84 3.65
CA VAL A 45 2.79 2.31 2.55
C VAL A 45 2.51 1.53 1.26
N GLN A 46 2.40 0.19 1.35
CA GLN A 46 2.08 -0.63 0.17
C GLN A 46 0.70 -0.30 -0.42
N ALA A 47 -0.30 -0.06 0.43
CA ALA A 47 -1.63 0.37 0.02
C ALA A 47 -1.61 1.76 -0.62
N GLY A 48 -0.85 2.70 -0.06
CA GLY A 48 -0.64 4.04 -0.62
C GLY A 48 0.09 4.02 -1.96
N LEU A 49 1.04 3.10 -2.15
CA LEU A 49 1.75 2.95 -3.42
C LEU A 49 0.95 2.19 -4.50
N ALA A 50 -0.11 1.47 -4.13
CA ALA A 50 -0.87 0.64 -5.07
C ALA A 50 -1.44 1.42 -6.28
N PRO A 51 -2.03 2.63 -6.13
CA PRO A 51 -2.52 3.42 -7.26
C PRO A 51 -1.43 3.87 -8.22
N TRP A 52 -0.19 3.98 -7.75
CA TRP A 52 0.98 4.41 -8.51
C TRP A 52 1.60 3.27 -9.33
N ARG A 53 1.36 2.00 -8.93
CA ARG A 53 1.91 0.82 -9.59
C ARG A 53 1.03 0.24 -10.70
N SER A 54 -0.28 0.50 -10.69
CA SER A 54 -1.25 -0.24 -11.51
C SER A 54 -1.75 0.48 -12.77
N ARG A 55 -1.33 1.73 -13.03
CA ARG A 55 -1.97 2.58 -14.06
C ARG A 55 -1.20 2.80 -15.34
N GLY A 56 0.00 2.24 -15.48
CA GLY A 56 0.56 2.08 -16.81
C GLY A 56 -0.32 1.12 -17.60
N SER A 57 -1.14 1.63 -18.52
CA SER A 57 -1.67 0.80 -19.60
C SER A 57 -0.51 -0.03 -20.13
N LEU A 58 -0.61 -1.35 -20.02
CA LEU A 58 0.35 -2.26 -20.60
C LEU A 58 0.22 -2.09 -22.11
N LEU A 59 0.95 -1.13 -22.68
CA LEU A 59 1.15 -0.97 -24.10
C LEU A 59 2.06 -2.10 -24.59
N GLY A 60 1.58 -3.33 -24.44
CA GLY A 60 2.12 -4.50 -25.10
C GLY A 60 1.40 -4.62 -26.43
N ASN A 61 1.80 -3.82 -27.42
CA ASN A 61 1.37 -4.10 -28.77
C ASN A 61 2.12 -5.36 -29.23
N THR A 62 1.37 -6.42 -29.56
CA THR A 62 1.94 -7.59 -30.22
C THR A 62 2.37 -7.16 -31.62
N LYS A 63 3.68 -7.02 -31.84
CA LYS A 63 4.20 -6.69 -33.17
C LYS A 63 4.28 -7.99 -33.97
N VAL A 64 3.38 -8.13 -34.93
CA VAL A 64 3.45 -9.24 -35.89
C VAL A 64 4.43 -8.85 -36.98
N THR A 65 5.46 -9.66 -37.19
CA THR A 65 6.41 -9.49 -38.29
C THR A 65 6.42 -10.77 -39.12
N TYR A 66 6.40 -10.63 -40.45
CA TYR A 66 6.51 -11.77 -41.37
C TYR A 66 7.95 -11.89 -41.85
N TRP A 67 8.52 -13.07 -41.71
CA TRP A 67 9.89 -13.36 -42.15
C TRP A 67 9.96 -14.75 -42.79
N ARG A 68 10.49 -14.83 -44.01
CA ARG A 68 10.58 -16.10 -44.79
C ARG A 68 9.27 -16.89 -44.86
N GLY A 69 8.13 -16.20 -44.97
CA GLY A 69 6.81 -16.84 -44.98
C GLY A 69 6.31 -17.34 -43.62
N GLN A 70 7.08 -17.20 -42.54
CA GLN A 70 6.62 -17.48 -41.19
C GLN A 70 6.14 -16.21 -40.48
N ARG A 71 5.08 -16.38 -39.68
CA ARG A 71 4.53 -15.34 -38.80
C ARG A 71 5.27 -15.39 -37.47
N ILE A 72 6.03 -14.34 -37.17
CA ILE A 72 6.73 -14.18 -35.89
C ILE A 72 5.97 -13.14 -35.06
N GLU A 73 5.38 -13.58 -33.96
CA GLU A 73 4.75 -12.69 -32.98
C GLU A 73 5.81 -12.24 -31.97
N MET A 74 6.20 -10.98 -32.03
CA MET A 74 7.08 -10.38 -31.03
C MET A 74 6.23 -9.67 -29.99
N GLN A 75 6.21 -10.20 -28.77
CA GLN A 75 5.71 -9.45 -27.62
C GLN A 75 6.69 -8.31 -27.32
N GLN A 76 6.24 -7.06 -27.51
CA GLN A 76 7.03 -5.93 -27.05
C GLN A 76 7.16 -5.97 -25.51
N PRO A 77 8.33 -5.60 -24.97
CA PRO A 77 8.51 -5.52 -23.52
C PRO A 77 7.47 -4.54 -22.95
N ARG A 78 6.71 -5.02 -21.96
CA ARG A 78 5.67 -4.25 -21.26
C ARG A 78 6.27 -2.97 -20.68
N ARG A 79 6.13 -1.84 -21.39
CA ARG A 79 6.51 -0.52 -20.90
C ARG A 79 5.30 0.13 -20.24
N SER A 80 5.33 0.19 -18.90
CA SER A 80 4.37 0.96 -18.12
C SER A 80 4.60 2.45 -18.36
N ARG A 81 3.60 3.18 -18.88
CA ARG A 81 3.63 4.64 -18.92
C ARG A 81 3.33 5.17 -17.52
N TRP A 82 4.25 5.92 -16.93
CA TRP A 82 3.97 6.68 -15.70
C TRP A 82 2.81 7.63 -15.97
N THR A 83 1.68 7.34 -15.34
CA THR A 83 0.47 8.17 -15.39
C THR A 83 0.08 8.48 -13.96
N ALA A 84 -0.16 9.77 -13.69
CA ALA A 84 -0.60 10.18 -12.37
C ALA A 84 -1.95 9.49 -12.04
N PRO A 85 -2.15 9.03 -10.79
CA PRO A 85 -3.44 8.55 -10.35
C PRO A 85 -4.52 9.63 -10.51
N ALA A 86 -5.76 9.22 -10.73
CA ALA A 86 -6.89 10.13 -10.68
C ALA A 86 -7.00 10.79 -9.29
N THR A 87 -7.67 11.94 -9.19
CA THR A 87 -7.74 12.75 -7.97
C THR A 87 -8.20 11.99 -6.72
N THR A 88 -9.28 11.20 -6.82
CA THR A 88 -9.80 10.41 -5.68
C THR A 88 -8.81 9.36 -5.16
N PRO A 89 -8.26 8.45 -6.00
CA PRO A 89 -7.27 7.48 -5.54
C PRO A 89 -5.94 8.13 -5.14
N LEU A 90 -5.60 9.30 -5.67
CA LEU A 90 -4.46 10.09 -5.22
C LEU A 90 -4.66 10.53 -3.76
N LEU A 91 -5.81 11.11 -3.44
CA LEU A 91 -6.13 11.61 -2.10
C LEU A 91 -6.12 10.47 -1.07
N VAL A 92 -6.74 9.35 -1.40
CA VAL A 92 -6.70 8.13 -0.58
C VAL A 92 -5.27 7.60 -0.43
N SER A 93 -4.46 7.65 -1.49
CA SER A 93 -3.06 7.23 -1.40
C SER A 93 -2.23 8.06 -0.41
N ILE A 94 -2.44 9.38 -0.41
CA ILE A 94 -1.74 10.30 0.49
C ILE A 94 -2.10 10.00 1.94
N VAL A 95 -3.39 9.75 2.22
CA VAL A 95 -3.84 9.37 3.57
C VAL A 95 -3.14 8.10 4.05
N TYR A 96 -3.08 7.06 3.22
CA TYR A 96 -2.38 5.82 3.56
C TYR A 96 -0.87 6.01 3.76
N LEU A 97 -0.23 6.86 2.95
CA LEU A 97 1.20 7.16 3.10
C LEU A 97 1.49 7.91 4.41
N VAL A 98 0.70 8.94 4.73
CA VAL A 98 0.83 9.70 5.99
C VAL A 98 0.62 8.78 7.19
N LEU A 99 -0.40 7.92 7.13
CA LEU A 99 -0.70 6.95 8.17
C LEU A 99 0.42 5.91 8.32
N GLY A 100 1.00 5.44 7.22
CA GLY A 100 2.17 4.57 7.22
C GLY A 100 3.38 5.21 7.90
N VAL A 101 3.69 6.47 7.55
CA VAL A 101 4.76 7.24 8.21
C VAL A 101 4.48 7.40 9.71
N GLY A 102 3.22 7.69 10.08
CA GLY A 102 2.81 7.77 11.48
C GLY A 102 3.08 6.50 12.27
N PHE A 103 2.83 5.32 11.70
CA PHE A 103 3.14 4.05 12.35
C PHE A 103 4.63 3.80 12.51
N TRP A 104 5.44 4.13 11.50
CA TRP A 104 6.89 4.02 11.61
C TRP A 104 7.46 4.96 12.69
N LEU A 105 6.97 6.20 12.75
CA LEU A 105 7.34 7.14 13.82
C LEU A 105 6.94 6.62 15.19
N GLY A 106 5.72 6.08 15.33
CA GLY A 106 5.26 5.44 16.57
C GLY A 106 6.16 4.27 16.98
N ALA A 107 6.57 3.43 16.03
CA ALA A 107 7.46 2.30 16.29
C ALA A 107 8.84 2.77 16.77
N ILE A 108 9.41 3.79 16.12
CA ILE A 108 10.69 4.40 16.50
C ILE A 108 10.60 5.03 17.89
N MET A 109 9.52 5.76 18.17
CA MET A 109 9.31 6.39 19.49
C MET A 109 9.21 5.34 20.60
N LEU A 110 8.53 4.21 20.32
CA LEU A 110 8.40 3.12 21.28
C LEU A 110 9.73 2.38 21.48
N LEU A 111 10.52 2.18 20.40
CA LEU A 111 11.90 1.67 20.48
C LEU A 111 12.78 2.57 21.33
N TYR A 112 12.75 3.88 21.08
CA TYR A 112 13.51 4.86 21.85
C TYR A 112 13.13 4.80 23.33
N ARG A 113 11.83 4.73 23.63
CA ARG A 113 11.33 4.63 25.00
C ARG A 113 11.87 3.41 25.75
N ILE A 114 11.94 2.25 25.08
CA ILE A 114 12.51 1.02 25.66
C ILE A 114 14.02 1.15 25.85
N ALA A 115 14.73 1.80 24.92
CA ALA A 115 16.18 1.96 25.02
C ALA A 115 16.60 2.90 26.15
N THR A 116 15.73 3.83 26.56
CA THR A 116 15.97 4.79 27.65
C THR A 116 15.41 4.36 29.00
N SER A 117 14.69 3.24 29.09
CA SER A 117 14.11 2.69 30.32
C SER A 117 14.99 1.60 30.91
#